data_AF-A0A0A6U9X5-F1
#
_entry.id   AF-A0A0A6U9X5-F1
#
_cell.length_a   1.000
_cell.length_b   1.000
_cell.length_c   1.000
_cell.angle_alpha   90.00
_cell.angle_beta   90.00
_cell.angle_gamma   90.00
#
_symmetry.space_group_name_H-M   'P 1'
#
loop_
_entity.id
_entity.type
_entity.pdbx_description
1 polymer ?
#
loop_
_entity_poly.entity_id
_entity_poly.type
_entity_poly.pdbx_seq_one_letter_code
_entity_poly.pdbx_strand_id
1 'polypeptide(L)'
;MSNIPEQSELGREFAQRSREQGITEGWQQGITEGRVDLMRALLRAKFGEIDDLDDLARHLAGHDRDGNIARIVAGATPAELRS
;
A
#
# COMPACT_ATOMS: atom_id res chain seq x y z
N MET A 1 13.72 42.06 13.04
CA MET A 1 14.61 41.17 12.27
C MET A 1 13.97 39.79 12.28
N SER A 2 13.22 39.43 11.23
CA SER A 2 12.61 38.10 11.11
C SER A 2 13.66 37.13 10.56
N ASN A 3 14.19 36.28 11.44
CA ASN A 3 14.98 35.12 11.01
C ASN A 3 14.00 34.06 10.47
N ILE A 4 13.65 34.17 9.19
CA ILE A 4 12.92 33.12 8.49
C ILE A 4 13.91 31.95 8.33
N PRO A 5 13.70 30.78 8.98
CA PRO A 5 14.66 29.68 9.01
C PRO A 5 15.09 29.22 7.60
N GLU A 6 14.19 29.36 6.62
CA GLU A 6 14.33 28.96 5.22
C GLU A 6 15.44 29.72 4.45
N GLN A 7 15.92 30.86 4.97
CA GLN A 7 17.05 31.59 4.35
C GLN A 7 18.43 31.10 4.81
N SER A 8 18.49 30.32 5.88
CA SER A 8 19.71 29.68 6.34
C SER A 8 19.98 28.40 5.54
N GLU A 9 21.27 28.08 5.36
CA GLU A 9 21.70 26.85 4.68
C GLU A 9 21.07 25.59 5.32
N LEU A 10 20.94 25.60 6.65
CA LEU A 10 20.24 24.59 7.45
C LEU A 10 18.73 24.49 7.15
N GLY A 11 18.04 25.61 6.97
CA GLY A 11 16.61 25.60 6.63
C GLY A 11 16.33 25.10 5.21
N ARG A 12 17.24 25.36 4.27
CA ARG A 12 17.16 24.80 2.91
C ARG A 12 17.37 23.29 2.90
N GLU A 13 18.39 22.79 3.60
CA GLU A 13 18.59 21.34 3.75
C GLU A 13 17.41 20.65 4.45
N PHE A 14 16.86 21.27 5.49
CA PHE A 14 15.69 20.73 6.18
C PHE A 14 14.46 20.67 5.26
N ALA A 15 14.17 21.75 4.54
CA ALA A 15 13.06 21.80 3.58
C ALA A 15 13.23 20.78 2.44
N GLN A 16 14.46 20.56 1.98
CA GLN A 16 14.74 19.57 0.94
C GLN A 16 14.55 18.13 1.46
N ARG A 17 15.10 17.80 2.63
CA ARG A 17 14.90 16.48 3.25
C ARG A 17 13.43 16.19 3.55
N SER A 18 12.67 17.17 4.05
CA SER A 18 11.23 16.97 4.31
C SER A 18 10.44 16.72 3.02
N ARG A 19 10.81 17.33 1.89
CA ARG A 19 10.19 17.04 0.59
C ARG A 19 10.55 15.66 0.08
N GLU A 20 11.81 15.26 0.18
CA GLU A 20 12.28 13.93 -0.24
C GLU A 20 11.63 12.82 0.60
N GLN A 21 11.50 13.04 1.91
CA GLN A 21 10.78 12.14 2.82
C GLN A 21 9.30 12.07 2.46
N GLY A 22 8.62 13.20 2.28
CA GLY A 22 7.21 13.23 1.91
C GLY A 22 6.92 12.59 0.55
N ILE A 23 7.82 12.73 -0.44
CA ILE A 23 7.72 12.01 -1.71
C ILE A 23 7.89 10.51 -1.47
N THR A 24 8.91 10.09 -0.71
CA THR A 24 9.17 8.67 -0.45
C THR A 24 8.02 8.00 0.29
N GLU A 25 7.48 8.65 1.32
CA GLU A 25 6.32 8.22 2.09
C GLU A 25 5.08 8.13 1.20
N GLY A 26 4.80 9.16 0.40
CA GLY A 26 3.68 9.16 -0.55
C GLY A 26 3.78 8.06 -1.60
N TRP A 27 4.97 7.78 -2.11
CA TRP A 27 5.22 6.67 -3.03
C TRP A 27 5.00 5.31 -2.37
N GLN A 28 5.47 5.11 -1.14
CA GLN A 28 5.24 3.87 -0.40
C GLN A 28 3.76 3.66 -0.07
N GLN A 29 3.06 4.73 0.30
CA GLN A 29 1.63 4.68 0.58
C GLN A 29 0.83 4.34 -0.69
N GLY A 30 1.13 4.99 -1.82
CA GLY A 30 0.48 4.69 -3.10
C GLY A 30 0.76 3.27 -3.63
N ILE A 31 1.98 2.74 -3.43
CA ILE A 31 2.30 1.35 -3.77
C ILE A 31 1.49 0.38 -2.88
N THR A 32 1.35 0.69 -1.59
CA THR A 32 0.61 -0.16 -0.66
C THR A 32 -0.89 -0.17 -0.97
N GLU A 33 -1.47 1.00 -1.19
CA GLU A 33 -2.89 1.14 -1.58
C GLU A 33 -3.16 0.43 -2.90
N GLY A 34 -2.31 0.60 -3.92
CA GLY A 34 -2.45 -0.08 -5.21
C GLY A 34 -2.36 -1.61 -5.11
N ARG A 35 -1.60 -2.15 -4.15
CA ARG A 35 -1.55 -3.60 -3.89
C ARG A 35 -2.84 -4.11 -3.26
N VAL A 36 -3.39 -3.37 -2.30
CA VAL A 36 -4.66 -3.72 -1.65
C VAL A 36 -5.81 -3.66 -2.66
N ASP A 37 -5.87 -2.62 -3.49
CA ASP A 37 -6.92 -2.47 -4.49
C ASP A 37 -6.86 -3.58 -5.55
N LEU A 38 -5.66 -3.99 -5.97
CA LEU A 38 -5.49 -5.14 -6.85
C LEU A 38 -6.03 -6.43 -6.20
N MET A 39 -5.70 -6.69 -4.94
CA MET A 39 -6.19 -7.87 -4.22
C MET A 39 -7.71 -7.85 -4.08
N ARG A 40 -8.27 -6.70 -3.68
CA ARG A 40 -9.72 -6.50 -3.57
C ARG A 40 -10.41 -6.79 -4.91
N ALA A 41 -9.87 -6.28 -6.01
CA ALA A 41 -10.42 -6.51 -7.34
C ALA A 41 -10.40 -8.00 -7.74
N LEU A 42 -9.30 -8.70 -7.48
CA LEU A 42 -9.16 -10.13 -7.77
C LEU A 42 -10.12 -10.99 -6.93
N LEU A 43 -10.19 -10.73 -5.62
CA LEU A 43 -11.10 -11.42 -4.72
C LEU A 43 -12.56 -11.19 -5.12
N ARG A 44 -12.94 -9.93 -5.42
CA ARG A 44 -14.28 -9.58 -5.86
C ARG A 44 -14.65 -10.23 -7.19
N ALA A 45 -13.71 -10.28 -8.13
CA ALA A 45 -13.93 -10.93 -9.42
C ALA A 45 -14.14 -12.45 -9.28
N LYS A 46 -13.46 -13.09 -8.31
CA LYS A 46 -13.50 -14.55 -8.12
C LYS A 46 -14.67 -15.00 -7.22
N PHE A 47 -14.94 -14.27 -6.15
CA PHE A 47 -15.86 -14.69 -5.08
C PHE A 47 -17.08 -13.77 -4.92
N GLY A 48 -17.13 -12.63 -5.62
CA GLY A 48 -18.13 -11.61 -5.41
C GLY A 48 -17.87 -10.77 -4.15
N GLU A 49 -18.92 -10.16 -3.62
CA GLU A 49 -18.86 -9.49 -2.32
C GLU A 49 -18.81 -10.55 -1.21
N ILE A 50 -17.77 -10.48 -0.37
CA ILE A 50 -17.64 -11.28 0.85
C ILE A 50 -17.45 -10.34 2.04
N ASP A 51 -17.93 -10.72 3.22
CA ASP A 51 -18.03 -9.82 4.38
C ASP A 51 -16.71 -9.18 4.80
N ASP A 52 -15.59 -9.89 4.62
CA ASP A 52 -14.24 -9.47 5.02
C ASP A 52 -13.33 -9.18 3.81
N LEU A 53 -13.90 -8.85 2.64
CA LEU A 53 -13.17 -8.62 1.39
C LEU A 53 -11.97 -7.68 1.57
N ASP A 54 -12.19 -6.57 2.28
CA ASP A 54 -11.20 -5.53 2.51
C ASP A 54 -10.07 -5.99 3.42
N ASP A 55 -10.40 -6.71 4.49
CA ASP A 55 -9.43 -7.18 5.46
C ASP A 55 -8.59 -8.32 4.87
N LEU A 56 -9.22 -9.22 4.11
CA LEU A 56 -8.53 -10.25 3.35
C LEU A 56 -7.62 -9.64 2.28
N ALA A 57 -8.08 -8.62 1.55
CA ALA A 57 -7.26 -7.94 0.56
C ALA A 57 -6.01 -7.29 1.18
N ARG A 58 -6.16 -6.63 2.34
CA ARG A 58 -5.03 -6.05 3.09
C ARG A 58 -4.06 -7.13 3.56
N HIS A 59 -4.57 -8.24 4.09
CA HIS A 59 -3.76 -9.36 4.54
C HIS A 59 -2.92 -9.95 3.39
N LEU A 60 -3.55 -10.24 2.25
CA LEU A 60 -2.89 -10.81 1.07
C LEU A 60 -1.95 -9.82 0.36
N ALA A 61 -2.22 -8.52 0.43
CA ALA A 61 -1.32 -7.49 -0.11
C ALA A 61 -0.06 -7.30 0.75
N GLY A 62 -0.15 -7.57 2.06
CA GLY A 62 0.95 -7.48 3.02
C GLY A 62 1.92 -8.67 3.00
N HIS A 63 1.49 -9.82 2.49
CA HIS A 63 2.27 -11.07 2.49
C HIS A 63 2.28 -11.71 1.10
N ASP A 64 3.45 -12.16 0.62
CA ASP A 64 3.65 -12.90 -0.64
C ASP A 64 2.60 -12.64 -1.74
N ARG A 65 2.60 -11.40 -2.26
CA ARG A 65 1.59 -10.92 -3.21
C ARG A 65 1.45 -11.84 -4.42
N ASP A 66 2.57 -12.23 -5.02
CA ASP A 66 2.56 -12.96 -6.28
C ASP A 66 2.10 -14.41 -6.05
N GLY A 67 2.47 -15.03 -4.92
CA GLY A 67 1.93 -16.32 -4.50
C GLY A 67 0.44 -16.27 -4.24
N ASN A 68 -0.06 -15.22 -3.58
CA ASN A 68 -1.48 -15.05 -3.31
C ASN A 68 -2.31 -14.83 -4.58
N ILE A 69 -1.79 -14.10 -5.57
CA ILE A 69 -2.43 -14.01 -6.91
C ILE A 69 -2.54 -15.40 -7.53
N ALA A 70 -1.45 -16.19 -7.52
CA ALA A 70 -1.45 -17.53 -8.09
C ALA A 70 -2.49 -18.44 -7.41
N ARG A 71 -2.64 -18.37 -6.08
CA ARG A 71 -3.65 -19.12 -5.31
C ARG A 71 -5.07 -18.73 -5.71
N ILE A 72 -5.37 -17.43 -5.81
CA ILE A 72 -6.70 -16.94 -6.25
C ILE A 72 -7.03 -17.44 -7.66
N VAL A 73 -6.08 -17.32 -8.59
CA VAL A 73 -6.25 -17.77 -9.97
C VAL A 73 -6.47 -19.28 -10.02
N ALA A 74 -5.68 -20.05 -9.27
CA ALA A 74 -5.81 -21.50 -9.13
C ALA A 74 -7.14 -21.95 -8.48
N GLY A 75 -7.90 -21.03 -7.89
CA GLY A 75 -9.21 -21.31 -7.31
C GLY A 75 -9.18 -21.70 -5.85
N ALA A 76 -8.13 -21.31 -5.12
CA ALA A 76 -8.12 -21.42 -3.66
C ALA A 76 -9.37 -20.75 -3.07
N THR A 77 -9.98 -21.39 -2.09
CA THR A 77 -11.14 -20.88 -1.36
C THR A 77 -10.73 -19.72 -0.45
N PRO A 78 -11.69 -18.86 -0.05
CA PRO A 78 -11.41 -17.81 0.93
C PRO A 78 -10.85 -18.34 2.25
N ALA A 79 -11.23 -19.56 2.67
CA ALA A 79 -10.69 -20.18 3.89
C ALA A 79 -9.19 -20.52 3.75
N GLU A 80 -8.77 -21.02 2.59
CA GLU A 80 -7.36 -21.30 2.31
C GLU A 80 -6.55 -20.02 2.21
N LEU A 81 -7.09 -18.96 1.62
CA LEU A 81 -6.39 -17.67 1.53
C LEU A 81 -6.17 -16.98 2.89
N ARG A 82 -6.88 -17.40 3.95
CA ARG A 82 -6.72 -16.88 5.31
C ARG A 82 -5.69 -17.67 6.15
N SER A 83 -5.21 -18.80 5.65
CA SER A 83 -4.17 -19.62 6.29
C SER A 83 -2.78 -19.20 5.82
#